data_AF-A0A397ED90-F1
#
_entry.id   AF-A0A397ED90-F1
#
_cell.length_a   1.000
_cell.length_b   1.000
_cell.length_c   1.000
_cell.angle_alpha   90.00
_cell.angle_beta   90.00
_cell.angle_gamma   90.00
#
_symmetry.space_group_name_H-M   'P 1'
#
loop_
_entity.id
_entity.type
_entity.pdbx_description
1 polymer ?
#
loop_
_entity_poly.entity_id
_entity_poly.type
_entity_poly.pdbx_seq_one_letter_code
_entity_poly.pdbx_strand_id
1 'polypeptide(L)'
;MTDLRERDRQFTNYPYALYATDVKFQPYERPGGRFNEKTAWFSGKHKLYGLKLEASVSPQGYCVDVSESHPGAKSDLTIMRSRLD
;
A
#
# COMPACT_ATOMS: atom_id res chain seq x y z
N MET A 1 20.29 7.49 10.04
CA MET A 1 19.08 8.04 9.37
C MET A 1 19.38 9.47 8.96
N THR A 2 20.38 9.64 8.11
CA THR A 2 20.85 10.95 7.67
C THR A 2 20.14 11.26 6.36
N ASP A 3 19.22 12.20 6.49
CA ASP A 3 18.83 13.16 5.47
C ASP A 3 18.04 12.81 4.23
N LEU A 4 16.73 12.64 4.46
CA LEU A 4 15.72 13.13 3.51
C LEU A 4 15.49 14.65 3.63
N ARG A 5 15.90 15.29 4.74
CA ARG A 5 15.74 16.74 4.96
C ARG A 5 16.82 17.56 4.23
N GLU A 6 18.07 17.09 4.14
CA GLU A 6 19.14 17.77 3.36
C GLU A 6 18.98 17.61 1.84
N ARG A 7 18.08 16.75 1.33
CA ARG A 7 17.95 16.51 -0.12
C ARG A 7 17.03 17.50 -0.85
N ASP A 8 16.61 18.58 -0.19
CA ASP A 8 16.00 19.79 -0.75
C ASP A 8 14.80 19.58 -1.70
N ARG A 9 14.17 18.40 -1.64
CA ARG A 9 12.96 18.09 -2.39
C ARG A 9 11.83 17.78 -1.42
N GLN A 10 10.86 18.67 -1.40
CA GLN A 10 9.63 18.55 -0.63
C GLN A 10 8.45 18.31 -1.59
N PHE A 11 7.33 17.81 -1.08
CA PHE A 11 6.11 17.75 -1.86
C PHE A 11 5.59 19.18 -2.10
N THR A 12 5.31 19.54 -3.34
CA THR A 12 4.86 20.89 -3.73
C THR A 12 3.66 21.38 -2.94
N ASN A 13 2.68 20.49 -2.70
CA ASN A 13 1.43 20.85 -2.02
C ASN A 13 1.49 20.66 -0.49
N TYR A 14 2.49 19.90 0.01
CA TYR A 14 2.58 19.51 1.41
C TYR A 14 4.05 19.55 1.87
N PRO A 15 4.63 20.75 2.04
CA PRO A 15 6.06 20.91 2.32
C PRO A 15 6.50 20.31 3.67
N TYR A 16 5.54 20.12 4.59
CA TYR A 16 5.77 19.49 5.89
C TYR A 16 5.69 17.95 5.85
N ALA A 17 5.19 17.36 4.77
CA ALA A 17 5.07 15.91 4.67
C ALA A 17 6.43 15.29 4.33
N LEU A 18 6.86 14.32 5.15
CA LEU A 18 8.11 13.59 4.93
C LEU A 18 7.94 12.45 3.93
N TYR A 19 6.76 11.83 3.89
CA TYR A 19 6.45 10.67 3.06
C TYR A 19 5.02 10.76 2.53
N ALA A 20 4.78 10.15 1.38
CA ALA A 20 3.44 9.86 0.89
C ALA A 20 3.19 8.36 1.02
N THR A 21 2.15 7.97 1.74
CA THR A 21 1.77 6.57 1.96
C THR A 21 0.48 6.26 1.22
N ASP A 22 0.45 5.16 0.49
CA ASP A 22 -0.74 4.69 -0.22
C ASP A 22 -0.80 3.16 -0.23
N VAL A 23 -2.00 2.61 -0.38
CA VAL A 23 -2.21 1.17 -0.57
C VAL A 23 -2.37 0.88 -2.05
N LYS A 24 -1.46 0.07 -2.60
CA LYS A 24 -1.49 -0.36 -3.99
C LYS A 24 -2.08 -1.75 -4.13
N PHE A 25 -2.95 -1.92 -5.13
CA PHE A 25 -3.47 -3.22 -5.55
C PHE A 25 -2.58 -3.80 -6.64
N GLN A 26 -2.17 -5.06 -6.44
CA GLN A 26 -1.43 -5.84 -7.43
C GLN A 26 -2.27 -7.05 -7.84
N PRO A 27 -2.60 -7.20 -9.13
CA PRO A 27 -3.25 -8.41 -9.63
C PRO A 27 -2.42 -9.65 -9.33
N TYR A 28 -3.09 -10.74 -8.96
CA TYR A 28 -2.48 -12.02 -8.67
C TYR A 28 -3.32 -13.14 -9.29
N GLU A 29 -2.69 -14.28 -9.57
CA GLU A 29 -3.41 -15.44 -10.07
C GLU A 29 -4.49 -15.87 -9.07
N ARG A 30 -5.61 -16.38 -9.57
CA ARG A 30 -6.69 -16.83 -8.68
C ARG A 30 -6.17 -17.98 -7.81
N PRO A 31 -6.13 -17.84 -6.49
CA PRO A 31 -5.65 -18.92 -5.63
C PRO A 31 -6.55 -20.16 -5.77
N GLY A 32 -5.96 -21.33 -5.53
CA GLY A 32 -6.67 -22.61 -5.44
C GLY A 32 -7.65 -22.67 -4.25
N GLY A 33 -8.29 -23.81 -4.02
CA GLY A 33 -9.14 -24.03 -2.84
C GLY A 33 -10.64 -23.76 -3.05
N ARG A 34 -11.37 -23.59 -1.94
CA ARG A 34 -12.83 -23.42 -1.91
C ARG A 34 -13.23 -21.98 -2.27
N PHE A 35 -14.48 -21.78 -2.66
CA PHE A 35 -14.98 -20.46 -3.06
C PHE A 35 -14.79 -19.40 -1.95
N ASN A 36 -15.12 -19.73 -0.70
CA ASN A 36 -14.99 -18.81 0.44
C ASN A 36 -13.54 -18.42 0.76
N GLU A 37 -12.56 -19.26 0.44
CA GLU A 37 -11.14 -18.92 0.63
C GLU A 37 -10.68 -17.93 -0.43
N LYS A 38 -11.26 -18.01 -1.65
CA LYS A 38 -10.91 -17.13 -2.77
C LYS A 38 -11.52 -15.74 -2.63
N THR A 39 -12.69 -15.61 -2.00
CA THR A 39 -13.37 -14.31 -1.86
C THR A 39 -12.54 -13.30 -1.07
N ALA A 40 -11.72 -13.75 -0.11
CA ALA A 40 -10.79 -12.88 0.63
C ALA A 40 -9.78 -12.16 -0.28
N TRP A 41 -9.42 -12.78 -1.41
CA TRP A 41 -8.45 -12.25 -2.36
C TRP A 41 -9.10 -11.44 -3.49
N PHE A 42 -10.43 -11.47 -3.61
CA PHE A 42 -11.15 -10.79 -4.67
C PHE A 42 -11.42 -9.33 -4.29
N SER A 43 -10.86 -8.40 -5.07
CA SER A 43 -11.15 -6.98 -4.90
C SER A 43 -12.46 -6.60 -5.60
N GLY A 44 -13.46 -6.21 -4.82
CA GLY A 44 -14.75 -5.74 -5.36
C GLY A 44 -14.62 -4.47 -6.23
N LYS A 45 -13.62 -3.61 -5.95
CA LYS A 45 -13.33 -2.37 -6.70
C LYS A 45 -12.70 -2.67 -8.06
N HIS A 46 -11.69 -3.54 -8.09
CA HIS A 46 -10.93 -3.85 -9.30
C HIS A 46 -11.49 -5.02 -10.11
N LYS A 47 -12.46 -5.77 -9.55
CA LYS A 47 -13.02 -7.00 -10.14
C LYS A 47 -11.97 -8.07 -10.47
N LEU A 48 -10.88 -8.07 -9.72
CA LEU A 48 -9.74 -8.96 -9.91
C LEU A 48 -9.31 -9.58 -8.58
N TYR A 49 -8.71 -10.77 -8.64
CA TYR A 49 -7.97 -11.32 -7.52
C TYR A 49 -6.63 -10.61 -7.41
N GLY A 50 -6.20 -10.36 -6.18
CA GLY A 50 -4.95 -9.65 -5.98
C GLY A 50 -4.57 -9.49 -4.53
N LEU A 51 -3.40 -8.87 -4.38
CA LEU A 51 -2.81 -8.47 -3.13
C LEU A 51 -2.92 -6.96 -2.97
N LYS A 52 -2.86 -6.51 -1.74
CA LYS A 52 -2.72 -5.11 -1.39
C LYS A 52 -1.49 -4.91 -0.52
N LEU A 53 -0.72 -3.90 -0.86
CA LEU A 53 0.52 -3.53 -0.16
C LEU A 53 0.43 -2.04 0.16
N GLU A 54 0.69 -1.68 1.40
CA GLU A 54 0.95 -0.29 1.73
C GLU A 54 2.40 0.02 1.39
N ALA A 55 2.63 1.14 0.69
CA ALA A 55 3.96 1.62 0.39
C ALA A 55 4.08 3.10 0.74
N SER A 56 5.20 3.46 1.35
CA SER A 56 5.58 4.84 1.62
C SER A 56 6.70 5.25 0.67
N VAL A 57 6.53 6.42 0.04
CA VAL A 57 7.51 6.99 -0.88
C VAL A 57 8.01 8.34 -0.40
N SER A 58 9.28 8.61 -0.69
CA SER A 58 9.90 9.92 -0.43
C SER A 58 9.46 10.94 -1.48
N PRO A 59 9.65 12.25 -1.24
CA PRO A 59 9.36 13.30 -2.23
C PRO A 59 10.13 13.15 -3.55
N GLN A 60 11.25 12.42 -3.54
CA GLN A 60 12.05 12.13 -4.74
C GLN A 60 11.50 10.92 -5.52
N GLY A 61 10.48 10.23 -5.01
CA GLY A 61 9.88 9.06 -5.63
C GLY A 61 10.53 7.72 -5.25
N TYR A 62 11.41 7.69 -4.25
CA TYR A 62 12.00 6.44 -3.77
C TYR A 62 11.05 5.71 -2.82
N CYS A 63 10.98 4.39 -2.93
CA CYS A 63 10.28 3.56 -1.95
C CYS A 63 11.11 3.50 -0.66
N VAL A 64 10.49 3.86 0.45
CA VAL A 64 11.13 3.94 1.77
C VAL A 64 10.69 2.78 2.66
N ASP A 65 9.44 2.37 2.55
CA ASP A 65 8.85 1.32 3.35
C ASP A 65 7.72 0.62 2.59
N VAL A 66 7.53 -0.68 2.85
CA VAL A 66 6.47 -1.51 2.27
C VAL A 66 5.96 -2.48 3.32
N SER A 67 4.63 -2.57 3.47
CA SER A 67 4.00 -3.52 4.38
C SER A 67 4.08 -4.96 3.87
N GLU A 68 3.74 -5.91 4.74
CA GLU A 68 3.37 -7.25 4.30
C GLU A 68 2.17 -7.22 3.35
N SER A 69 2.01 -8.30 2.56
CA SER A 69 0.89 -8.43 1.64
C SER A 69 -0.42 -8.69 2.38
N HIS A 70 -1.47 -8.00 1.96
CA HIS A 70 -2.82 -8.18 2.45
C HIS A 70 -3.76 -8.74 1.36
N PRO A 71 -4.85 -9.42 1.75
CA PRO A 71 -5.84 -9.90 0.79
C PRO A 71 -6.52 -8.75 0.02
N GLY A 72 -6.78 -8.96 -1.27
CA GLY A 72 -7.36 -7.96 -2.18
C GLY A 72 -8.75 -7.44 -1.79
N ALA A 73 -9.50 -8.17 -0.97
CA ALA A 73 -10.79 -7.74 -0.43
C ALA A 73 -10.65 -6.77 0.76
N LYS A 74 -9.49 -6.72 1.43
CA LYS A 74 -9.28 -5.86 2.61
C LYS A 74 -9.35 -4.38 2.21
N SER A 75 -9.99 -3.56 3.04
CA SER A 75 -10.08 -2.10 2.79
C SER A 75 -8.74 -1.42 3.03
N ASP A 76 -8.43 -0.41 2.21
CA ASP A 76 -7.18 0.36 2.29
C ASP A 76 -7.06 1.04 3.67
N LEU A 77 -8.17 1.59 4.19
CA LEU A 77 -8.22 2.20 5.51
C LEU A 77 -7.92 1.20 6.63
N THR A 78 -8.36 -0.04 6.50
CA THR A 78 -8.09 -1.09 7.49
C THR A 78 -6.61 -1.47 7.49
N ILE A 79 -5.97 -1.49 6.32
CA ILE A 79 -4.53 -1.73 6.19
C ILE A 79 -3.75 -0.61 6.87
N MET A 80 -4.05 0.65 6.53
CA MET A 80 -3.38 1.81 7.12
C MET A 80 -3.53 1.89 8.63
N ARG A 81 -4.73 1.61 9.15
CA ARG A 81 -4.98 1.61 10.60
C ARG A 81 -4.22 0.51 11.34
N SER A 82 -4.06 -0.68 10.74
CA SER A 82 -3.34 -1.78 11.39
C SER A 82 -1.85 -1.52 11.62
N ARG A 83 -1.30 -0.41 11.10
CA ARG A 83 0.10 0.00 11.30
C ARG A 83 0.26 1.20 12.23
N LEU A 84 -0.84 1.74 12.76
CA LEU A 84 -0.82 2.85 13.71
C LEU A 84 -0.76 2.39 15.17
N ASP A 85 -1.13 1.12 15.43
CA ASP A 85 -1.02 0.45 16.74
C ASP A 85 0.38 -0.15 16.95
#